data_AF-A0A968TKS8-F1
#
_entry.id   AF-A0A968TKS8-F1
#
_cell.length_a   1.000
_cell.length_b   1.000
_cell.length_c   1.000
_cell.angle_alpha   90.00
_cell.angle_beta   90.00
_cell.angle_gamma   90.00
#
_symmetry.space_group_name_H-M   'P 1'
#
loop_
_entity.id
_entity.type
_entity.pdbx_description
1 polymer ?
#
loop_
_entity_poly.entity_id
_entity_poly.type
_entity_poly.pdbx_seq_one_letter_code
_entity_poly.pdbx_strand_id
1 'polypeptide(L)'
;MNTMLGKTLKPARLRLGWSLDELAKAAGGVVSKQMLSKYEQGLSCPSQEILFAVAAALGTKAGDLLTEPKSKVEFVAFRKHSKLSASDQEKVKARVCWQMEGRLALSSTLGESTPRWQGQRMTAHSIEDAERHAVELRAEWGLGRQPIASLTSLLEDKGAAVLQLKEEEEFSRDFGLG
;
A
#
# COMPACT_ATOMS: atom_id res chain seq x y z
N MET A 1 -13.80 -24.56 1.80
CA MET A 1 -13.81 -23.14 2.23
C MET A 1 -12.73 -22.43 1.45
N ASN A 2 -13.08 -21.48 0.57
CA ASN A 2 -12.08 -20.77 -0.22
C ASN A 2 -11.55 -19.56 0.57
N THR A 3 -10.54 -19.81 1.41
CA THR A 3 -9.90 -18.82 2.28
C THR A 3 -9.18 -17.72 1.49
N MET A 4 -8.89 -17.93 0.20
CA MET A 4 -8.14 -17.00 -0.63
C MET A 4 -8.96 -15.77 -1.03
N LEU A 5 -10.24 -15.95 -1.35
CA LEU A 5 -11.11 -14.82 -1.72
C LEU A 5 -11.16 -13.77 -0.61
N GLY A 6 -11.24 -14.20 0.65
CA GLY A 6 -11.25 -13.26 1.78
C GLY A 6 -9.95 -12.46 1.91
N LYS A 7 -8.81 -13.11 1.66
CA LYS A 7 -7.48 -12.50 1.74
C LYS A 7 -7.23 -11.45 0.64
N THR A 8 -7.87 -11.57 -0.51
CA THR A 8 -7.67 -10.68 -1.68
C THR A 8 -8.78 -9.64 -1.81
N LEU A 9 -10.03 -10.01 -1.53
CA LEU A 9 -11.21 -9.15 -1.71
C LEU A 9 -11.17 -7.94 -0.78
N LYS A 10 -10.91 -8.15 0.52
CA LYS A 10 -10.87 -7.05 1.49
C LYS A 10 -9.79 -6.01 1.12
N PRO A 11 -8.52 -6.38 0.86
CA PRO A 11 -7.52 -5.41 0.39
C PRO A 11 -7.88 -4.76 -0.95
N ALA A 12 -8.40 -5.52 -1.91
CA ALA A 12 -8.79 -4.97 -3.22
C ALA A 12 -9.88 -3.90 -3.09
N ARG A 13 -10.84 -4.09 -2.18
CA ARG A 13 -11.84 -3.07 -1.84
C ARG A 13 -11.22 -1.87 -1.12
N LEU A 14 -10.43 -2.12 -0.08
CA LEU A 14 -9.85 -1.06 0.74
C LEU A 14 -8.87 -0.16 -0.01
N ARG A 15 -8.17 -0.66 -1.04
CA ARG A 15 -7.30 0.18 -1.88
C ARG A 15 -8.06 1.30 -2.60
N LEU A 16 -9.36 1.09 -2.84
CA LEU A 16 -10.27 2.06 -3.47
C LEU A 16 -10.99 2.94 -2.44
N GLY A 17 -10.66 2.80 -1.15
CA GLY A 17 -11.32 3.54 -0.08
C GLY A 17 -12.75 3.08 0.24
N TRP A 18 -13.28 2.09 -0.48
CA TRP A 18 -14.69 1.70 -0.43
C TRP A 18 -15.07 0.90 0.82
N SER A 19 -16.24 1.20 1.34
CA SER A 19 -17.05 0.35 2.22
C SER A 19 -17.66 -0.83 1.45
N LEU A 20 -18.19 -1.81 2.20
CA LEU A 20 -18.93 -2.93 1.61
C LEU A 20 -20.18 -2.47 0.83
N ASP A 21 -20.84 -1.39 1.29
CA ASP A 21 -22.01 -0.83 0.61
C ASP A 21 -21.63 -0.17 -0.72
N GLU A 22 -20.50 0.53 -0.77
CA GLU A 22 -19.98 1.11 -2.01
C GLU A 22 -19.57 0.03 -3.00
N LEU A 23 -18.93 -1.06 -2.56
CA LEU A 23 -18.63 -2.18 -3.44
C LEU A 23 -19.91 -2.85 -3.97
N ALA A 24 -20.93 -3.04 -3.13
CA ALA A 24 -22.21 -3.59 -3.56
C ALA A 24 -22.87 -2.73 -4.65
N LYS A 25 -22.86 -1.40 -4.47
CA LYS A 25 -23.37 -0.45 -5.46
C LYS A 25 -22.53 -0.46 -6.75
N ALA A 26 -21.21 -0.45 -6.64
CA ALA A 26 -20.29 -0.49 -7.77
C ALA A 26 -20.42 -1.79 -8.59
N ALA A 27 -20.75 -2.91 -7.93
CA ALA A 27 -21.05 -4.19 -8.57
C ALA A 27 -22.48 -4.25 -9.17
N GLY A 28 -23.20 -3.13 -9.26
CA GLY A 28 -24.54 -3.05 -9.85
C GLY A 28 -25.66 -3.58 -8.93
N GLY A 29 -25.39 -3.73 -7.63
CA GLY A 29 -26.39 -4.21 -6.67
C GLY A 29 -26.72 -5.71 -6.76
N VAL A 30 -25.99 -6.47 -7.58
CA VAL A 30 -26.19 -7.92 -7.76
C VAL A 30 -25.78 -8.76 -6.54
N VAL A 31 -25.08 -8.14 -5.60
CA VAL A 31 -24.61 -8.77 -4.35
C VAL A 31 -24.84 -7.82 -3.17
N SER A 32 -25.36 -8.36 -2.07
CA SER A 32 -25.61 -7.55 -0.86
C SER A 32 -24.35 -7.35 -0.02
N LYS A 33 -24.32 -6.28 0.76
CA LYS A 33 -23.31 -6.02 1.80
C LYS A 33 -23.03 -7.24 2.69
N GLN A 34 -24.10 -7.92 3.10
CA GLN A 34 -24.03 -9.09 3.98
C GLN A 34 -23.32 -10.26 3.31
N MET A 35 -23.57 -10.48 2.02
CA MET A 35 -22.89 -11.52 1.23
C MET A 35 -21.43 -11.16 0.99
N LEU A 36 -21.11 -9.90 0.67
CA LEU A 36 -19.72 -9.43 0.55
C LEU A 36 -18.95 -9.63 1.87
N SER A 37 -19.56 -9.32 3.02
CA SER A 37 -18.95 -9.58 4.33
C SER A 37 -18.66 -11.07 4.54
N LYS A 38 -19.56 -11.97 4.13
CA LYS A 38 -19.33 -13.42 4.21
C LYS A 38 -18.20 -13.87 3.28
N TYR A 39 -18.09 -13.28 2.09
CA TYR A 39 -16.98 -13.58 1.16
C TYR A 39 -15.64 -13.12 1.74
N GLU A 40 -15.57 -11.91 2.31
CA GLU A 40 -14.34 -11.41 2.95
C GLU A 40 -13.89 -12.27 4.14
N GLN A 41 -14.84 -12.91 4.84
CA GLN A 41 -14.57 -13.81 5.96
C GLN A 41 -14.35 -15.27 5.53
N GLY A 42 -14.48 -15.58 4.24
CA GLY A 42 -14.38 -16.96 3.73
C GLY A 42 -15.53 -17.88 4.12
N LEU A 43 -16.64 -17.31 4.61
CA LEU A 43 -17.84 -18.03 5.07
C LEU A 43 -18.77 -18.45 3.92
N SER A 44 -18.55 -17.93 2.72
CA SER A 44 -19.34 -18.27 1.53
C SER A 44 -18.49 -18.09 0.26
N CYS A 45 -18.95 -18.69 -0.84
CA CYS A 45 -18.34 -18.56 -2.16
C CYS A 45 -19.34 -17.87 -3.10
N PRO A 46 -18.91 -16.88 -3.90
CA PRO A 46 -19.75 -16.28 -4.93
C PRO A 46 -20.00 -17.27 -6.07
N SER A 47 -21.12 -17.08 -6.79
CA SER A 47 -21.27 -17.66 -8.12
C SER A 47 -20.25 -17.04 -9.08
N GLN A 48 -20.03 -17.69 -10.22
CA GLN A 48 -19.15 -17.16 -11.26
C GLN A 48 -19.57 -15.76 -11.72
N GLU A 49 -20.88 -15.55 -11.92
CA GLU A 49 -21.46 -14.25 -12.30
C GLU A 49 -21.16 -13.15 -11.27
N ILE A 50 -21.36 -13.44 -9.98
CA ILE A 50 -21.07 -12.49 -8.89
C ILE A 50 -19.56 -12.19 -8.82
N LEU A 51 -18.72 -13.23 -8.95
CA LEU A 51 -17.27 -13.04 -8.93
C LEU A 51 -16.80 -12.12 -10.06
N PHE A 52 -17.32 -12.29 -11.27
CA PHE A 52 -17.00 -11.41 -12.39
C PHE A 52 -17.49 -9.97 -12.17
N ALA A 53 -18.72 -9.80 -11.66
CA ALA A 53 -19.25 -8.47 -11.35
C ALA A 53 -18.41 -7.73 -10.30
N VAL A 54 -18.03 -8.42 -9.22
CA VAL A 54 -17.19 -7.86 -8.15
C VAL A 54 -15.78 -7.54 -8.66
N ALA A 55 -15.17 -8.45 -9.43
CA ALA A 55 -13.83 -8.23 -9.99
C ALA A 55 -13.81 -7.02 -10.95
N ALA A 56 -14.83 -6.91 -11.81
CA ALA A 56 -14.99 -5.77 -12.72
C ALA A 56 -15.14 -4.45 -11.95
N ALA A 57 -15.98 -4.41 -10.91
CA ALA A 57 -16.15 -3.23 -10.06
C ALA A 57 -14.82 -2.82 -9.38
N LEU A 58 -14.01 -3.78 -8.97
CA LEU A 58 -12.71 -3.55 -8.35
C LEU A 58 -11.58 -3.24 -9.36
N GLY A 59 -11.85 -3.30 -10.66
CA GLY A 59 -10.85 -3.13 -11.72
C GLY A 59 -9.75 -4.18 -11.69
N THR A 60 -10.07 -5.43 -11.35
CA THR A 60 -9.13 -6.56 -11.28
C THR A 60 -9.68 -7.77 -12.05
N LYS A 61 -8.86 -8.79 -12.32
CA LYS A 61 -9.35 -10.04 -12.92
C LYS A 61 -9.94 -10.94 -11.85
N ALA A 62 -10.99 -11.68 -12.19
CA ALA A 62 -11.60 -12.65 -11.27
C ALA A 62 -10.58 -13.68 -10.73
N GLY A 63 -9.62 -14.10 -11.57
CA GLY A 63 -8.55 -15.01 -11.15
C GLY A 63 -7.60 -14.41 -10.11
N ASP A 64 -7.38 -13.09 -10.13
CA ASP A 64 -6.50 -12.42 -9.18
C ASP A 64 -7.11 -12.46 -7.77
N LEU A 65 -8.45 -12.40 -7.66
CA LEU A 65 -9.16 -12.57 -6.39
C LEU A 65 -9.08 -14.01 -5.82
N LEU A 66 -8.66 -14.99 -6.62
CA LEU A 66 -8.56 -16.38 -6.20
C LEU A 66 -7.11 -16.84 -5.99
N THR A 67 -6.14 -15.96 -6.22
CA THR A 67 -4.71 -16.29 -6.18
C THR A 67 -4.06 -15.71 -4.92
N GLU A 68 -3.03 -16.38 -4.40
CA GLU A 68 -2.27 -15.84 -3.27
C GLU A 68 -1.46 -14.60 -3.71
N PRO A 69 -1.38 -13.55 -2.87
CA PRO A 69 -0.46 -12.45 -3.10
C PRO A 69 0.98 -12.96 -3.23
N LYS A 70 1.70 -12.49 -4.25
CA LYS A 70 3.07 -12.95 -4.56
C LYS A 70 4.14 -12.42 -3.60
N SER A 71 3.80 -11.41 -2.80
CA SER A 71 4.73 -10.73 -1.91
C SER A 71 4.12 -10.53 -0.54
N LYS A 72 4.93 -10.75 0.50
CA LYS A 72 4.59 -10.39 1.87
C LYS A 72 5.10 -8.98 2.15
N VAL A 73 4.20 -8.08 2.54
CA VAL A 73 4.55 -6.72 2.97
C VAL A 73 4.44 -6.64 4.49
N GLU A 74 5.53 -6.22 5.13
CA GLU A 74 5.56 -5.98 6.58
C GLU A 74 5.50 -4.48 6.86
N PHE A 75 4.51 -4.06 7.64
CA PHE A 75 4.34 -2.67 8.03
C PHE A 75 5.04 -2.40 9.35
N VAL A 76 6.11 -1.59 9.31
CA VAL A 76 6.95 -1.31 10.48
C VAL A 76 6.28 -0.31 11.42
N ALA A 77 5.87 0.85 10.89
CA ALA A 77 5.25 1.89 11.70
C ALA A 77 4.52 2.92 10.83
N PHE A 78 3.47 3.51 11.39
CA PHE A 78 3.03 4.85 11.02
C PHE A 78 3.73 5.86 11.93
N ARG A 79 3.89 7.11 11.48
CA ARG A 79 4.51 8.16 12.28
C ARG A 79 3.73 8.34 13.60
N LYS A 80 4.42 8.55 14.72
CA LYS A 80 3.84 8.61 16.09
C LYS A 80 2.69 9.64 16.26
N HIS A 81 2.65 10.68 15.44
CA HIS A 81 1.59 11.72 15.42
C HIS A 81 0.70 11.65 14.17
N SER A 82 0.69 10.51 13.49
CA SER A 82 -0.24 10.23 12.40
C SER A 82 -1.66 10.24 12.96
N LYS A 83 -2.51 11.19 12.53
CA LYS A 83 -3.94 11.25 12.89
C LYS A 83 -4.78 10.15 12.22
N LEU A 84 -4.15 9.26 11.46
CA LEU A 84 -4.83 8.19 10.73
C LEU A 84 -5.55 7.23 11.65
N SER A 85 -6.86 7.13 11.45
CA SER A 85 -7.70 6.13 12.09
C SER A 85 -7.25 4.71 11.70
N ALA A 86 -7.66 3.70 12.47
CA ALA A 86 -7.37 2.30 12.12
C ALA A 86 -7.89 1.94 10.71
N SER A 87 -9.05 2.49 10.31
CA SER A 87 -9.62 2.31 8.99
C SER A 87 -8.73 2.91 7.90
N ASP A 88 -8.24 4.13 8.11
CA ASP A 88 -7.37 4.81 7.12
C ASP A 88 -6.01 4.11 7.02
N GLN A 89 -5.49 3.59 8.13
CA GLN A 89 -4.30 2.76 8.11
C GLN A 89 -4.52 1.49 7.27
N GLU A 90 -5.67 0.83 7.37
CA GLU A 90 -5.98 -0.34 6.51
C GLU A 90 -6.06 0.06 5.02
N LYS A 91 -6.67 1.19 4.68
CA LYS A 91 -6.72 1.72 3.30
C LYS A 91 -5.32 2.02 2.77
N VAL A 92 -4.48 2.70 3.55
CA VAL A 92 -3.08 3.02 3.20
C VAL A 92 -2.29 1.73 2.99
N LYS A 93 -2.40 0.75 3.90
CA LYS A 93 -1.74 -0.55 3.76
C LYS A 93 -2.14 -1.23 2.45
N ALA A 94 -3.43 -1.31 2.16
CA ALA A 94 -3.93 -1.93 0.93
C ALA A 94 -3.39 -1.24 -0.33
N ARG A 95 -3.34 0.10 -0.33
CA ARG A 95 -2.83 0.88 -1.47
C ARG A 95 -1.33 0.72 -1.67
N VAL A 96 -0.55 0.72 -0.58
CA VAL A 96 0.90 0.46 -0.61
C VAL A 96 1.18 -0.94 -1.15
N CYS A 97 0.49 -1.97 -0.65
CA CYS A 97 0.65 -3.34 -1.15
C CYS A 97 0.37 -3.43 -2.65
N TRP A 98 -0.77 -2.90 -3.10
CA TRP A 98 -1.15 -2.95 -4.51
C TRP A 98 -0.12 -2.25 -5.42
N GLN A 99 0.36 -1.07 -5.02
CA GLN A 99 1.33 -0.32 -5.82
C GLN A 99 2.71 -0.99 -5.83
N MET A 100 3.13 -1.60 -4.71
CA MET A 100 4.35 -2.40 -4.64
C MET A 100 4.26 -3.66 -5.49
N GLU A 101 3.16 -4.40 -5.44
CA GLU A 101 2.94 -5.59 -6.29
C GLU A 101 3.04 -5.22 -7.77
N GLY A 102 2.40 -4.12 -8.18
CA GLY A 102 2.50 -3.62 -9.56
C GLY A 102 3.93 -3.25 -9.94
N ARG A 103 4.66 -2.55 -9.06
CA ARG A 103 6.06 -2.17 -9.31
C ARG A 103 6.97 -3.40 -9.45
N LEU A 104 6.80 -4.39 -8.57
CA LEU A 104 7.57 -5.65 -8.61
C LEU A 104 7.25 -6.46 -9.86
N ALA A 105 5.97 -6.54 -10.25
CA ALA A 105 5.56 -7.23 -11.48
C ALA A 105 6.17 -6.58 -12.74
N LEU A 106 6.19 -5.24 -12.80
CA LEU A 106 6.81 -4.50 -13.89
C LEU A 106 8.34 -4.71 -13.91
N SER A 107 9.03 -4.53 -12.78
CA SER A 107 10.47 -4.76 -12.65
C SER A 107 10.84 -6.18 -13.11
N SER A 108 10.08 -7.19 -12.67
CA SER A 108 10.31 -8.59 -13.06
C SER A 108 10.09 -8.81 -14.56
N THR A 109 9.13 -8.12 -15.18
CA THR A 109 8.82 -8.24 -16.61
C THR A 109 9.90 -7.58 -17.46
N LEU A 110 10.47 -6.46 -17.00
CA LEU A 110 11.55 -5.74 -17.67
C LEU A 110 12.94 -6.35 -17.41
N GLY A 111 13.05 -7.32 -16.51
CA GLY A 111 14.33 -7.91 -16.11
C GLY A 111 15.19 -6.97 -15.26
N GLU A 112 14.59 -5.92 -14.69
CA GLU A 112 15.27 -4.98 -13.81
C GLU A 112 15.46 -5.58 -12.42
N SER A 113 16.65 -5.41 -11.85
CA SER A 113 16.92 -5.76 -10.47
C SER A 113 16.44 -4.65 -9.55
N THR A 114 15.66 -4.99 -8.52
CA THR A 114 15.30 -4.04 -7.47
C THR A 114 16.51 -3.85 -6.54
N PRO A 115 17.06 -2.62 -6.41
CA PRO A 115 18.16 -2.37 -5.50
C PRO A 115 17.76 -2.74 -4.06
N ARG A 116 18.65 -3.40 -3.34
CA ARG A 116 18.44 -3.69 -1.91
C ARG A 116 18.62 -2.41 -1.12
N TRP A 117 17.80 -2.23 -0.08
CA TRP A 117 17.92 -1.10 0.84
C TRP A 117 19.32 -1.05 1.47
N GLN A 118 19.97 0.10 1.35
CA GLN A 118 21.34 0.35 1.84
C GLN A 118 21.39 1.16 3.14
N GLY A 119 20.25 1.66 3.63
CA GLY A 119 20.24 2.49 4.84
C GLY A 119 20.21 1.66 6.13
N GLN A 120 20.64 2.30 7.21
CA GLN A 120 20.66 1.69 8.55
C GLN A 120 19.77 2.48 9.50
N ARG A 121 19.20 1.79 10.50
CA ARG A 121 18.41 2.45 11.53
C ARG A 121 19.37 3.08 12.53
N MET A 122 19.33 4.41 12.64
CA MET A 122 20.11 5.18 13.60
C MET A 122 19.15 5.82 14.62
N THR A 123 19.49 5.73 15.90
CA THR A 123 18.73 6.39 16.98
C THR A 123 19.38 7.72 17.28
N ALA A 124 18.59 8.79 17.28
CA ALA A 124 19.02 10.13 17.69
C ALA A 124 18.24 10.54 18.94
N HIS A 125 18.95 11.08 19.94
CA HIS A 125 18.33 11.57 21.18
C HIS A 125 18.30 13.10 21.24
N SER A 126 19.00 13.79 20.33
CA SER A 126 18.98 15.23 20.16
C SER A 126 19.05 15.65 18.68
N ILE A 127 18.97 16.96 18.41
CA ILE A 127 19.13 17.52 17.05
C ILE A 127 20.59 17.33 16.59
N GLU A 128 21.55 17.56 17.48
CA GLU A 128 22.99 17.41 17.21
C GLU A 128 23.34 15.95 16.86
N ASP A 129 22.69 14.98 17.50
CA ASP A 129 22.80 13.57 17.11
C ASP A 129 22.28 13.34 15.69
N ALA A 130 21.13 13.91 15.34
CA ALA A 130 20.54 13.76 14.01
C ALA A 130 21.42 14.41 12.92
N GLU A 131 22.01 15.59 13.20
CA GLU A 131 22.93 16.25 12.30
C GLU A 131 24.21 15.44 12.09
N ARG A 132 24.79 14.91 13.17
CA ARG A 132 25.97 14.03 13.10
C ARG A 132 25.68 12.78 12.26
N HIS A 133 24.57 12.10 12.52
CA HIS A 133 24.13 10.93 11.75
C HIS A 133 23.90 11.26 10.28
N ALA A 134 23.34 12.44 9.98
CA ALA A 134 23.16 12.89 8.60
C ALA A 134 24.51 13.12 7.89
N VAL A 135 25.52 13.65 8.58
CA VAL A 135 26.87 13.83 8.02
C VAL A 135 27.56 12.49 7.77
N GLU A 136 27.46 11.55 8.70
CA GLU A 136 27.99 10.18 8.57
C GLU A 136 27.35 9.47 7.36
N LEU A 137 26.02 9.52 7.25
CA LEU A 137 25.29 8.93 6.13
C LEU A 137 25.66 9.55 4.78
N ARG A 138 25.87 10.88 4.74
CA ARG A 138 26.34 11.56 3.52
C ARG A 138 27.73 11.10 3.10
N ALA A 139 28.62 10.87 4.06
CA ALA A 139 29.96 10.35 3.77
C ALA A 139 29.89 8.91 3.26
N GLU A 140 29.11 8.04 3.91
CA GLU A 140 28.86 6.66 3.49
C GLU A 140 28.27 6.59 2.07
N TRP A 141 27.32 7.47 1.76
CA TRP A 141 26.65 7.48 0.46
C TRP A 141 27.34 8.33 -0.62
N GLY A 142 28.46 8.98 -0.29
CA GLY A 142 29.25 9.78 -1.24
C GLY A 142 28.55 11.05 -1.74
N LEU A 143 27.65 11.65 -0.94
CA LEU A 143 26.79 12.77 -1.36
C LEU A 143 27.46 14.15 -1.27
N GLY A 144 28.62 14.24 -0.60
CA GLY A 144 29.25 15.51 -0.29
C GLY A 144 28.37 16.44 0.56
N ARG A 145 28.63 17.74 0.48
CA ARG A 145 27.96 18.79 1.29
C ARG A 145 26.97 19.66 0.53
N GLN A 146 26.83 19.46 -0.78
CA GLN A 146 25.89 20.21 -1.60
C GLN A 146 24.44 19.79 -1.32
N PRO A 147 23.44 20.66 -1.59
CA PRO A 147 22.04 20.30 -1.49
C PRO A 147 21.69 19.03 -2.27
N ILE A 148 20.76 18.22 -1.76
CA ILE A 148 20.24 17.04 -2.46
C ILE A 148 19.14 17.52 -3.40
N ALA A 149 19.34 17.37 -4.71
CA ALA A 149 18.38 17.83 -5.72
C ALA A 149 17.02 17.13 -5.61
N SER A 150 17.03 15.82 -5.34
CA SER A 150 15.82 15.02 -5.12
C SER A 150 16.10 13.95 -4.07
N LEU A 151 15.51 14.11 -2.89
CA LEU A 151 15.61 13.11 -1.82
C LEU A 151 14.91 11.81 -2.21
N THR A 152 13.83 11.89 -3.00
CA THR A 152 13.08 10.71 -3.44
C THR A 152 13.91 9.85 -4.38
N SER A 153 14.53 10.46 -5.40
CA SER A 153 15.37 9.73 -6.37
C SER A 153 16.58 9.12 -5.66
N LEU A 154 17.21 9.88 -4.76
CA LEU A 154 18.31 9.36 -3.95
C LEU A 154 17.90 8.14 -3.12
N LEU A 155 16.74 8.16 -2.46
CA LEU A 155 16.26 7.01 -1.68
C LEU A 155 15.98 5.80 -2.56
N GLU A 156 15.45 6.01 -3.76
CA GLU A 156 15.21 4.94 -4.75
C GLU A 156 16.51 4.32 -5.25
N ASP A 157 17.52 5.13 -5.55
CA ASP A 157 18.86 4.66 -5.92
C ASP A 157 19.51 3.83 -4.80
N LYS A 158 19.18 4.14 -3.54
CA LYS A 158 19.63 3.39 -2.35
C LYS A 158 18.73 2.21 -1.98
N GLY A 159 17.73 1.88 -2.79
CA GLY A 159 16.91 0.69 -2.63
C GLY A 159 15.62 0.86 -1.82
N ALA A 160 15.20 2.09 -1.51
CA ALA A 160 13.88 2.36 -0.93
C ALA A 160 12.89 2.78 -2.01
N ALA A 161 11.73 2.12 -2.08
CA ALA A 161 10.64 2.61 -2.92
C ALA A 161 9.92 3.79 -2.24
N VAL A 162 9.82 4.93 -2.93
CA VAL A 162 9.04 6.07 -2.46
C VAL A 162 7.70 6.08 -3.18
N LEU A 163 6.61 6.05 -2.42
CA LEU A 163 5.25 6.06 -2.96
C LEU A 163 4.53 7.33 -2.55
N GLN A 164 4.02 8.07 -3.53
CA GLN A 164 3.06 9.13 -3.29
C GLN A 164 1.64 8.56 -3.30
N LEU A 165 0.91 8.77 -2.20
CA LEU A 165 -0.50 8.44 -2.12
C LEU A 165 -1.29 9.72 -2.40
N LYS A 166 -2.23 9.67 -3.34
CA LYS A 166 -3.18 10.79 -3.53
C LYS A 166 -4.11 10.81 -2.31
N GLU A 167 -4.16 11.95 -1.64
CA GLU A 167 -5.14 12.20 -0.59
C GLU A 167 -6.54 12.27 -1.21
N GLU A 168 -7.49 11.53 -0.64
CA GLU A 168 -8.92 11.83 -0.81
C GLU A 168 -9.24 13.03 0.11
N GLU A 169 -10.14 13.93 -0.28
CA GLU A 169 -10.39 15.23 0.40
C GLU A 169 -10.64 15.13 1.93
N GLU A 170 -11.04 13.96 2.44
CA GLU A 170 -11.15 13.68 3.89
C GLU A 170 -9.82 13.65 4.64
N PHE A 171 -8.71 13.32 3.98
CA PHE A 171 -7.36 13.23 4.57
C PHE A 171 -6.78 14.60 4.90
N SER A 172 -7.09 15.61 4.07
CA SER A 172 -6.52 16.96 4.14
C SER A 172 -6.92 17.72 5.41
N ARG A 173 -8.11 17.46 5.97
CA ARG A 173 -8.58 18.13 7.20
C ARG A 173 -7.71 17.82 8.42
N ASP A 174 -6.98 16.70 8.40
CA ASP A 174 -6.18 16.26 9.54
C ASP A 174 -4.71 16.67 9.48
N PHE A 175 -4.18 17.00 8.30
CA PHE A 175 -2.78 17.41 8.15
C PHE A 175 -2.54 18.92 8.28
N GLY A 176 -3.59 19.73 8.47
CA GLY A 176 -3.43 21.16 8.76
C GLY A 176 -2.70 21.94 7.66
N LEU A 177 -2.82 21.49 6.41
CA LEU A 177 -2.39 22.23 5.24
C LEU A 177 -3.62 22.89 4.63
N GLY A 178 -3.97 24.04 5.21
CA GLY A 178 -4.80 25.07 4.61
C GLY A 178 -3.98 26.35 4.45
#